data_AF-A0A9C7UZ95-F1
#
_entry.id   AF-A0A9C7UZ95-F1
#
_cell.length_a   1.000
_cell.length_b   1.000
_cell.length_c   1.000
_cell.angle_alpha   90.00
_cell.angle_beta   90.00
_cell.angle_gamma   90.00
#
_symmetry.space_group_name_H-M   'P 1'
#
loop_
_entity.id
_entity.type
_entity.pdbx_description
1 polymer ?
#
loop_
_entity_poly.entity_id
_entity_poly.type
_entity_poly.pdbx_seq_one_letter_code
_entity_poly.pdbx_strand_id
1 'polypeptide(L)' 'IEGASEGVGLGHAFLRHVERCRLIVHVVDVSGIEGRDPKDDFEKINLELANFSEDLAERPQIVAA' A
#
# COMPACT_ATOMS: atom_id res chain seq x y z
N ILE A 1 9.28 1.35 -2.74
CA ILE A 1 9.05 0.62 -1.48
C ILE A 1 9.98 -0.59 -1.46
N GLU A 2 11.24 -0.36 -1.12
CA GLU A 2 12.16 -1.42 -0.70
C GLU A 2 12.65 -1.06 0.70
N GLY A 3 12.54 -2.02 1.64
CA GLY A 3 12.88 -1.81 3.04
C GLY A 3 11.93 -0.86 3.76
N ALA A 4 10.77 -1.33 4.21
CA ALA A 4 10.23 -0.85 5.48
C ALA A 4 11.20 -1.38 6.56
N SER A 5 12.39 -0.78 6.61
CA SER A 5 13.67 -1.42 6.92
C SER A 5 13.57 -2.56 7.96
N GLU A 6 13.61 -3.81 7.47
CA GLU A 6 13.70 -5.06 8.25
C GLU A 6 12.51 -5.45 9.15
N GLY A 7 11.32 -4.90 8.86
CA GLY A 7 10.00 -5.34 9.33
C GLY A 7 8.99 -5.33 8.18
N VAL A 8 9.04 -6.37 7.36
CA VAL A 8 8.46 -6.56 6.01
C VAL A 8 6.98 -6.10 5.88
N GLY A 9 6.74 -4.99 5.20
CA GLY A 9 5.43 -4.43 4.86
C GLY A 9 5.20 -3.02 5.41
N LEU A 10 4.00 -2.46 5.26
CA LEU A 10 3.61 -1.15 5.80
C LEU A 10 3.76 -1.07 7.33
N GLY A 11 3.69 -2.23 8.00
CA GLY A 11 3.83 -2.36 9.44
C GLY A 11 2.50 -2.15 10.19
N HIS A 12 2.28 -2.96 11.22
CA HIS A 12 1.00 -3.00 11.95
C HIS A 12 0.64 -1.65 12.62
N ALA A 13 1.63 -0.87 13.06
CA ALA A 13 1.38 0.45 13.66
C ALA A 13 0.89 1.48 12.62
N PHE A 14 1.44 1.43 11.40
CA PHE A 14 1.00 2.28 10.30
C PHE A 14 -0.41 1.88 9.84
N LEU A 15 -0.68 0.58 9.68
CA LEU A 15 -1.99 0.08 9.28
C LEU A 15 -3.11 0.50 10.26
N ARG A 16 -2.86 0.40 11.57
CA ARG A 16 -3.78 0.95 12.60
C ARG A 16 -4.02 2.45 12.48
N HIS A 17 -3.04 3.21 11.99
CA HIS A 17 -3.22 4.64 11.74
C HIS A 17 -4.12 4.87 10.51
N VAL A 18 -3.88 4.12 9.43
CA VAL A 18 -4.63 4.23 8.18
C VAL A 18 -6.10 3.80 8.31
N GLU A 19 -6.43 2.90 9.25
CA GLU A 19 -7.83 2.55 9.58
C GLU A 19 -8.71 3.76 9.94
N ARG A 20 -8.11 4.89 10.32
CA ARG A 20 -8.83 6.13 10.63
C ARG A 20 -9.08 7.02 9.40
N CYS A 21 -8.41 6.76 8.27
CA CYS A 21 -8.41 7.58 7.05
C CYS A 21 -9.49 7.18 6.05
N ARG A 22 -10.51 7.99 5.77
CA ARG A 22 -11.69 7.61 4.95
C ARG A 22 -11.40 7.28 3.47
N LEU A 23 -10.17 7.53 3.00
CA LEU A 23 -9.71 7.36 1.63
C LEU A 23 -8.22 6.97 1.66
N ILE A 24 -7.81 6.10 0.74
CA ILE A 24 -6.40 5.72 0.53
C ILE A 24 -5.96 6.25 -0.84
N VAL A 25 -4.81 6.93 -0.88
CA VAL A 25 -4.19 7.37 -2.14
C VAL A 25 -2.89 6.62 -2.32
N HIS A 26 -2.81 5.82 -3.38
CA HIS A 26 -1.61 5.10 -3.77
C HIS A 26 -0.80 5.98 -4.71
N VAL A 27 0.37 6.41 -4.25
CA VAL A 27 1.33 7.15 -5.07
C VAL A 27 2.26 6.14 -5.70
N VAL A 28 2.20 6.02 -7.02
CA VAL A 28 2.88 4.97 -7.79
C VAL A 28 3.82 5.61 -8.80
N ASP A 29 5.08 5.20 -8.82
CA ASP A 29 6.05 5.68 -9.82
C ASP A 29 5.96 4.84 -11.10
N VAL A 30 5.55 5.48 -12.21
CA VAL A 30 5.41 4.85 -13.53
C VAL A 30 6.62 5.07 -14.44
N SER A 31 7.69 5.71 -13.95
CA SER A 31 8.88 6.01 -14.75
C SER A 31 9.66 4.77 -15.18
N GLY A 32 9.45 3.62 -14.52
CA GLY A 32 10.13 2.36 -14.83
C GLY A 32 11.64 2.37 -14.59
N ILE A 33 12.17 3.42 -13.95
CA ILE A 33 13.61 3.65 -13.79
C ILE A 33 14.27 2.59 -12.90
N GLU A 34 13.52 2.01 -11.96
CA GLU A 34 14.03 1.04 -10.99
C GLU A 34 13.78 -0.43 -11.37
N GLY A 35 13.24 -0.71 -12.57
CA GLY A 35 12.92 -2.08 -12.99
C GLY A 35 11.82 -2.76 -12.15
N ARG A 36 11.09 -2.00 -11.33
CA ARG A 36 9.95 -2.48 -10.53
C ARG A 36 8.65 -2.27 -11.31
N ASP A 37 7.77 -3.27 -11.31
CA ASP A 37 6.44 -3.13 -11.91
C ASP A 37 5.52 -2.37 -10.93
N PRO A 38 5.04 -1.17 -11.29
CA PRO A 38 4.12 -0.40 -10.45
C PRO A 38 2.84 -1.16 -10.09
N LYS A 39 2.40 -2.09 -10.94
CA LYS A 39 1.24 -2.94 -10.69
C LYS A 39 1.51 -3.94 -9.56
N ASP A 40 2.68 -4.56 -9.56
CA ASP A 40 3.07 -5.52 -8.52
C ASP A 40 3.20 -4.83 -7.15
N ASP A 41 3.73 -3.61 -7.12
CA ASP A 41 3.82 -2.82 -5.89
C ASP A 41 2.43 -2.45 -5.35
N PHE A 42 1.50 -2.06 -6.23
CA PHE A 42 0.11 -1.80 -5.85
C PHE A 42 -0.61 -3.07 -5.33
N GLU A 43 -0.40 -4.22 -5.96
CA GLU A 43 -1.00 -5.49 -5.53
C GLU A 43 -0.47 -5.94 -4.16
N LYS A 44 0.83 -5.79 -3.90
CA LYS A 44 1.43 -6.09 -2.58
C LYS A 44 0.82 -5.24 -1.47
N ILE A 45 0.68 -3.94 -1.69
CA ILE A 45 0.04 -3.04 -0.70
C ILE A 45 -1.40 -3.49 -0.42
N ASN A 46 -2.19 -3.78 -1.46
CA ASN A 46 -3.58 -4.21 -1.27
C ASN A 46 -3.69 -5.55 -0.55
N LEU A 47 -2.79 -6.48 -0.80
CA LEU A 47 -2.73 -7.73 -0.07
C LEU A 47 -2.46 -7.51 1.43
N GLU A 48 -1.56 -6.58 1.76
CA GLU A 48 -1.30 -6.22 3.17
C GLU A 48 -2.51 -5.57 3.84
N LEU A 49 -3.23 -4.68 3.14
CA LEU A 49 -4.47 -4.08 3.64
C LEU A 49 -5.52 -5.16 3.93
N ALA A 50 -5.73 -6.08 2.99
CA ALA A 50 -6.69 -7.19 3.11
C ALA A 50 -6.32 -8.19 4.22
N ASN A 51 -5.03 -8.52 4.36
CA ASN A 51 -4.56 -9.39 5.44
C ASN A 51 -4.72 -8.76 6.82
N PHE A 52 -4.78 -7.42 6.89
CA PHE A 52 -4.93 -6.70 8.15
C PHE A 52 -6.40 -6.48 8.51
N SER A 53 -7.26 -6.05 7.57
CA SER A 53 -8.67 -5.76 7.80
C SER A 53 -9.47 -5.70 6.49
N GLU A 54 -10.58 -6.45 6.42
CA GLU A 54 -11.48 -6.46 5.26
C GLU A 54 -12.10 -5.06 5.03
N ASP A 55 -12.53 -4.37 6.09
CA ASP A 55 -13.04 -3.00 6.05
C ASP A 55 -12.01 -2.00 5.47
N LEU A 56 -10.73 -2.24 5.74
CA LEU A 56 -9.65 -1.39 5.23
C LEU A 56 -9.35 -1.67 3.75
N ALA A 57 -9.52 -2.92 3.30
CA ALA A 57 -9.34 -3.30 1.90
C ALA A 57 -10.47 -2.79 1.01
N GLU A 58 -11.71 -2.74 1.51
CA GLU A 58 -12.86 -2.20 0.78
C GLU A 58 -12.93 -0.66 0.77
N ARG A 59 -12.05 -0.01 1.54
CA ARG A 59 -11.95 1.45 1.62
C ARG A 59 -11.80 2.05 0.22
N PRO A 60 -12.44 3.19 -0.09
CA PRO A 60 -12.20 3.86 -1.37
C PRO A 60 -10.71 4.15 -1.58
N GLN A 61 -10.22 3.81 -2.77
CA GLN A 61 -8.82 3.98 -3.15
C GLN A 61 -8.68 4.75 -4.46
N ILE A 62 -7.65 5.60 -4.55
CA ILE A 62 -7.28 6.32 -5.77
C ILE A 62 -5.81 6.05 -6.07
N VAL A 63 -5.47 5.83 -7.33
CA VAL A 63 -4.09 5.72 -7.80
C VAL A 63 -3.67 7.05 -8.42
N ALA A 64 -2.54 7.58 -7.97
CA ALA A 64 -1.88 8.75 -8.54
C ALA A 64 -0.51 8.32 -9.08
N ALA A 65 -0.25 8.68 -10.34
CA ALA A 65 0.96 8.34 -11.09
C ALA A 65 1.66 9.61 -11.59
#